data_AF-A0A655JQ49-F1
#
_entry.id   AF-A0A655JQ49-F1
#
_cell.length_a   1.000
_cell.length_b   1.000
_cell.length_c   1.000
_cell.angle_alpha   90.00
_cell.angle_beta   90.00
_cell.angle_gamma   90.00
#
_symmetry.space_group_name_H-M   'P 1'
#
loop_
_entity.id
_entity.type
_entity.pdbx_description
1 polymer ?
#
loop_
_entity_poly.entity_id
_entity_poly.type
_entity_poly.pdbx_seq_one_letter_code
_entity_poly.pdbx_strand_id
1 'polypeptide(L)'
;MPPHLHMAMVQSLLVRSLVAWFWDQPLRAPLIRHGANLHGRYLLPHFLIHDIADVAADLRAHGIAFETSWLDPFTEFRFPRIGTAVFDGIEIELRGAIEPWHTLGEEATAAGTARYVDSSVERIQVRIIGADRHRYVVTCNG
;
A
#
# COMPACT_ATOMS: atom_id res chain seq x y z
N MET A 1 -11.45 10.65 -2.26
CA MET A 1 -12.29 9.85 -3.19
C MET A 1 -11.40 9.37 -4.32
N PRO A 2 -11.63 8.18 -4.90
CA PRO A 2 -10.88 7.73 -6.07
C PRO A 2 -10.97 8.77 -7.20
N PRO A 3 -9.88 9.02 -7.93
CA PRO A 3 -9.85 10.06 -8.97
C PRO A 3 -10.66 9.69 -10.22
N HIS A 4 -11.06 8.41 -10.37
CA HIS A 4 -11.73 7.90 -11.56
C HIS A 4 -12.91 6.96 -11.21
N LEU A 5 -13.96 6.98 -12.03
CA LEU A 5 -15.20 6.22 -11.78
C LEU A 5 -14.96 4.70 -11.72
N HIS A 6 -14.09 4.16 -12.59
CA HIS A 6 -13.75 2.73 -12.54
C HIS A 6 -13.05 2.34 -11.24
N MET A 7 -12.19 3.20 -10.69
CA MET A 7 -11.59 2.94 -9.37
C MET A 7 -12.68 2.96 -8.29
N ALA A 8 -13.62 3.91 -8.33
CA ALA A 8 -14.74 3.92 -7.39
C ALA A 8 -15.62 2.66 -7.49
N MET A 9 -15.79 2.11 -8.69
CA MET A 9 -16.49 0.84 -8.92
C MET A 9 -15.72 -0.33 -8.31
N VAL A 10 -14.41 -0.44 -8.54
CA VAL A 10 -13.57 -1.51 -7.96
C VAL A 10 -13.57 -1.47 -6.43
N GLN A 11 -13.44 -0.27 -5.85
CA GLN A 11 -13.53 -0.10 -4.39
C GLN A 11 -14.90 -0.54 -3.86
N SER A 12 -15.99 -0.15 -4.53
CA SER A 12 -17.34 -0.54 -4.15
C SER A 12 -17.56 -2.04 -4.30
N LEU A 13 -17.02 -2.64 -5.36
CA LEU A 13 -17.07 -4.07 -5.61
C LEU A 13 -16.34 -4.83 -4.49
N LEU A 14 -15.11 -4.45 -4.15
CA LEU A 14 -14.33 -5.08 -3.07
C LEU A 14 -15.13 -5.13 -1.76
N VAL A 15 -15.69 -3.99 -1.33
CA VAL A 15 -16.49 -3.94 -0.09
C VAL A 15 -17.72 -4.83 -0.19
N ARG A 16 -18.47 -4.78 -1.31
CA ARG A 16 -19.68 -5.60 -1.49
C ARG A 16 -19.36 -7.09 -1.55
N SER A 17 -18.24 -7.47 -2.16
CA SER A 17 -17.76 -8.84 -2.22
C SER A 17 -17.44 -9.38 -0.84
N LEU A 18 -16.74 -8.60 -0.01
CA LEU A 18 -16.46 -8.98 1.39
C LEU A 18 -17.75 -9.11 2.21
N VAL A 19 -18.69 -8.18 2.07
CA VAL A 19 -19.99 -8.25 2.76
C VAL A 19 -20.78 -9.49 2.34
N ALA A 20 -20.85 -9.77 1.03
CA ALA A 20 -21.55 -10.94 0.51
C ALA A 20 -20.93 -12.24 1.02
N TRP A 21 -19.59 -12.34 1.00
CA TRP A 21 -18.88 -13.50 1.53
C TRP A 21 -19.14 -13.67 3.04
N PHE A 22 -18.92 -12.62 3.84
CA PHE A 22 -19.05 -12.71 5.31
C PHE A 22 -20.49 -12.92 5.79
N TRP A 23 -21.49 -12.55 4.97
CA TRP A 23 -22.89 -12.84 5.25
C TRP A 23 -23.19 -14.34 5.20
N ASP A 24 -22.67 -15.03 4.19
CA ASP A 24 -22.83 -16.48 4.04
C ASP A 24 -21.91 -17.27 4.99
N GLN A 25 -20.64 -16.84 5.05
CA GLN A 25 -19.58 -17.50 5.81
C GLN A 25 -18.78 -16.48 6.63
N PRO A 26 -19.18 -16.24 7.89
CA PRO A 26 -18.50 -15.26 8.74
C PRO A 26 -17.02 -15.59 8.96
N LEU A 27 -16.12 -14.65 8.66
CA LEU A 27 -14.70 -14.78 8.96
C LEU A 27 -14.46 -14.58 10.47
N ARG A 28 -14.11 -15.66 11.17
CA ARG A 28 -13.89 -15.67 12.65
C ARG A 28 -12.41 -15.81 13.05
N ALA A 29 -11.49 -15.50 12.15
CA ALA A 29 -10.07 -15.54 12.45
C ALA A 29 -9.70 -14.52 13.56
N PRO A 30 -8.75 -14.84 14.44
CA PRO A 30 -8.28 -13.89 15.45
C PRO A 30 -7.59 -12.71 14.78
N LEU A 31 -7.79 -11.50 15.33
CA LEU A 31 -7.09 -10.31 14.85
C LEU A 31 -5.59 -10.41 15.12
N ILE A 32 -4.79 -10.07 14.12
CA ILE A 32 -3.33 -10.04 14.23
C ILE A 32 -2.90 -8.66 14.74
N ARG A 33 -2.16 -8.63 15.85
CA ARG A 33 -1.51 -7.41 16.33
C ARG A 33 -0.16 -7.24 15.64
N HIS A 34 -0.11 -6.38 14.63
CA HIS A 34 1.13 -6.14 13.85
C HIS A 34 2.21 -5.35 14.61
N GLY A 35 1.86 -4.60 15.65
CA GLY A 35 2.82 -3.82 16.43
C GLY A 35 3.65 -2.88 15.55
N ALA A 36 4.97 -2.85 15.78
CA ALA A 36 5.89 -2.01 15.01
C ALA A 36 5.91 -2.34 13.50
N ASN A 37 5.54 -3.56 13.09
CA ASN A 37 5.50 -3.93 11.67
C ASN A 37 4.40 -3.20 10.91
N LEU A 38 3.35 -2.71 11.58
CA LEU A 38 2.32 -1.92 10.91
C LEU A 38 2.95 -0.73 10.20
N HIS A 39 3.80 0.00 10.94
CA HIS A 39 4.57 1.10 10.36
C HIS A 39 5.78 0.58 9.59
N GLY A 40 6.53 -0.39 10.08
CA GLY A 40 7.80 -0.81 9.46
C GLY A 40 7.67 -1.52 8.11
N ARG A 41 6.60 -2.29 7.89
CA ARG A 41 6.40 -3.10 6.69
C ARG A 41 5.12 -2.73 5.96
N TYR A 42 4.00 -2.72 6.66
CA TYR A 42 2.67 -2.57 6.04
C TYR A 42 2.31 -1.14 5.63
N LEU A 43 3.28 -0.22 5.62
CA LEU A 43 3.17 1.07 4.94
C LEU A 43 3.98 1.13 3.64
N LEU A 44 4.76 0.09 3.33
CA LEU A 44 5.53 -0.01 2.09
C LEU A 44 4.71 -0.69 0.99
N PRO A 45 4.85 -0.25 -0.28
CA PRO A 45 4.11 -0.81 -1.41
C PRO A 45 4.21 -2.34 -1.52
N HIS A 46 5.40 -2.92 -1.36
CA HIS A 46 5.64 -4.35 -1.55
C HIS A 46 4.74 -5.21 -0.67
N PHE A 47 4.67 -4.89 0.63
CA PHE A 47 3.88 -5.68 1.58
C PHE A 47 2.38 -5.44 1.40
N LEU A 48 1.96 -4.20 1.13
CA LEU A 48 0.54 -3.88 0.93
C LEU A 48 -0.02 -4.49 -0.36
N ILE A 49 0.76 -4.49 -1.45
CA ILE A 49 0.35 -5.09 -2.73
C ILE A 49 0.21 -6.61 -2.58
N HIS A 50 1.12 -7.25 -1.85
CA HIS A 50 1.01 -8.68 -1.56
C HIS A 50 -0.23 -8.99 -0.71
N ASP A 51 -0.43 -8.24 0.38
CA ASP A 51 -1.55 -8.44 1.30
C ASP A 51 -2.91 -8.30 0.60
N ILE A 52 -3.09 -7.26 -0.23
CA ILE A 52 -4.35 -7.10 -0.98
C ILE A 52 -4.52 -8.13 -2.11
N ALA A 53 -3.42 -8.67 -2.64
CA ALA A 53 -3.48 -9.76 -3.61
C ALA A 53 -3.98 -11.07 -2.97
N ASP A 54 -3.62 -11.32 -1.71
CA ASP A 54 -4.14 -12.44 -0.92
C ASP A 54 -5.64 -12.28 -0.67
N VAL A 55 -6.12 -11.08 -0.33
CA VAL A 55 -7.56 -10.79 -0.22
C VAL A 55 -8.30 -11.07 -1.54
N ALA A 56 -7.73 -10.66 -2.68
CA ALA A 56 -8.33 -10.96 -3.98
C ALA A 56 -8.34 -12.47 -4.27
N ALA A 57 -7.31 -13.21 -3.85
CA ALA A 57 -7.28 -14.66 -3.97
C ALA A 57 -8.36 -15.33 -3.10
N ASP A 58 -8.55 -14.87 -1.86
CA ASP A 58 -9.60 -15.34 -0.96
C ASP A 58 -10.99 -15.13 -1.57
N LEU A 59 -11.26 -13.96 -2.17
CA LEU A 59 -12.53 -13.72 -2.86
C LEU A 59 -12.78 -14.72 -3.99
N ARG A 60 -11.74 -15.01 -4.80
CA ARG A 60 -11.84 -16.02 -5.88
C ARG A 60 -12.08 -17.42 -5.33
N ALA A 61 -11.43 -17.79 -4.23
CA ALA A 61 -11.66 -19.06 -3.55
C ALA A 61 -13.10 -19.21 -3.04
N HIS A 62 -13.78 -18.09 -2.75
CA HIS A 62 -15.19 -18.04 -2.36
C HIS A 62 -16.14 -17.75 -3.54
N GLY A 63 -15.70 -18.00 -4.78
CA GLY A 63 -16.56 -17.93 -5.97
C GLY A 63 -16.83 -16.52 -6.49
N ILE A 64 -16.14 -15.51 -5.98
CA ILE A 64 -16.23 -14.13 -6.47
C ILE A 64 -15.00 -13.87 -7.34
N ALA A 65 -15.20 -13.77 -8.67
CA ALA A 65 -14.13 -13.53 -9.65
C ALA A 65 -13.57 -12.10 -9.57
N PHE A 66 -12.88 -11.78 -8.47
CA PHE A 66 -12.22 -10.49 -8.25
C PHE A 66 -10.78 -10.57 -8.80
N GLU A 67 -10.51 -9.87 -9.90
CA GLU A 67 -9.18 -9.87 -10.50
C GLU A 67 -8.24 -8.93 -9.76
N THR A 68 -7.06 -9.43 -9.41
CA THR A 68 -6.06 -8.64 -8.67
C THR A 68 -5.60 -7.42 -9.46
N SER A 69 -5.51 -7.51 -10.79
CA SER A 69 -5.08 -6.41 -11.68
C SER A 69 -6.02 -5.20 -11.68
N TRP A 70 -7.27 -5.35 -11.20
CA TRP A 70 -8.16 -4.20 -11.02
C TRP A 70 -7.66 -3.22 -9.95
N LEU A 71 -6.72 -3.64 -9.11
CA LEU A 71 -6.10 -2.82 -8.07
C LEU A 71 -4.84 -2.09 -8.56
N ASP A 72 -4.29 -2.41 -9.74
CA ASP A 72 -3.08 -1.78 -10.27
C ASP A 72 -3.17 -0.24 -10.34
N PRO A 73 -4.30 0.37 -10.76
CA PRO A 73 -4.42 1.83 -10.74
C PRO A 73 -4.35 2.44 -9.34
N PHE A 74 -4.78 1.71 -8.31
CA PHE A 74 -4.66 2.16 -6.92
C PHE A 74 -3.21 2.11 -6.47
N THR A 75 -2.47 1.07 -6.88
CA THR A 75 -1.03 0.98 -6.62
C THR A 75 -0.30 2.16 -7.23
N GLU A 76 -0.51 2.45 -8.51
CA GLU A 76 0.16 3.57 -9.19
C GLU A 76 -0.23 4.93 -8.61
N PHE A 77 -1.51 5.12 -8.25
CA PHE A 77 -1.98 6.36 -7.65
C PHE A 77 -1.48 6.55 -6.22
N ARG A 78 -1.45 5.48 -5.42
CA ARG A 78 -1.08 5.56 -4.00
C ARG A 78 0.43 5.54 -3.78
N PHE A 79 1.17 4.87 -4.66
CA PHE A 79 2.61 4.65 -4.58
C PHE A 79 3.28 5.10 -5.88
N PRO A 80 3.24 6.42 -6.17
CA PRO A 80 3.76 6.95 -7.42
C PRO A 80 5.22 6.55 -7.59
N ARG A 81 5.56 6.11 -8.80
CA ARG A 81 6.93 5.80 -9.18
C ARG A 81 7.73 7.09 -9.28
N ILE A 82 8.80 7.14 -8.50
CA ILE A 82 9.77 8.24 -8.49
C ILE A 82 10.75 8.06 -9.66
N GLY A 83 11.23 6.83 -9.86
CA GLY A 83 12.14 6.54 -10.97
C GLY A 83 12.58 5.08 -11.02
N THR A 84 13.16 4.71 -12.15
CA THR A 84 13.77 3.40 -12.38
C THR A 84 15.12 3.57 -13.08
N ALA A 85 16.08 2.73 -12.72
CA ALA A 85 17.36 2.64 -13.40
C ALA A 85 17.79 1.18 -13.54
N VAL A 86 18.61 0.90 -14.56
CA VAL A 86 19.20 -0.43 -14.78
C VAL A 86 20.71 -0.28 -14.84
N PHE A 87 21.41 -1.04 -14.01
CA PHE A 87 22.88 -1.08 -13.97
C PHE A 87 23.34 -2.53 -14.02
N ASP A 88 24.16 -2.89 -15.00
CA ASP A 88 24.67 -4.27 -15.16
C ASP A 88 23.58 -5.36 -15.09
N GLY A 89 22.39 -5.09 -15.64
CA GLY A 89 21.24 -5.99 -15.61
C GLY A 89 20.45 -6.02 -14.30
N ILE A 90 20.81 -5.19 -13.33
CA ILE A 90 20.08 -5.01 -12.06
C ILE A 90 19.10 -3.86 -12.22
N GLU A 91 17.81 -4.14 -12.03
CA GLU A 91 16.76 -3.13 -12.01
C GLU A 91 16.62 -2.56 -10.60
N ILE A 92 16.60 -1.23 -10.49
CA ILE A 92 16.33 -0.48 -9.27
C ILE A 92 15.10 0.38 -9.52
N GLU A 93 14.08 0.24 -8.68
CA GLU A 93 12.86 1.06 -8.69
C GLU A 93 12.70 1.80 -7.36
N LEU A 94 12.36 3.09 -7.46
CA LEU A 94 11.97 3.93 -6.34
C LEU A 94 10.48 4.29 -6.44
N ARG A 95 9.74 4.05 -5.37
CA ARG A 95 8.34 4.47 -5.22
C ARG A 95 8.13 5.19 -3.90
N GLY A 96 7.22 6.16 -3.90
CA GLY A 96 6.68 6.69 -2.65
C GLY A 96 6.00 5.58 -1.85
N ALA A 97 6.01 5.70 -0.52
CA ALA A 97 5.33 4.81 0.41
C ALA A 97 4.30 5.58 1.24
N ILE A 98 3.49 4.89 2.05
CA ILE A 98 2.55 5.58 2.93
C ILE A 98 3.33 6.29 4.04
N GLU A 99 3.20 7.61 4.05
CA GLU A 99 3.62 8.45 5.17
C GLU A 99 2.70 8.21 6.37
N PRO A 100 3.25 7.96 7.58
CA PRO A 100 2.46 7.91 8.79
C PRO A 100 2.11 9.34 9.25
N TRP A 101 0.87 9.76 9.01
CA TRP A 101 0.37 11.07 9.45
C TRP A 101 0.09 11.02 10.95
N HIS A 102 1.13 11.20 11.76
CA HIS A 102 0.94 11.41 13.19
C HIS A 102 0.18 12.72 13.34
N THR A 103 -1.00 12.68 13.98
CA THR A 103 -1.76 13.90 14.28
C THR A 103 -0.90 14.79 15.17
N LEU A 104 -0.30 15.82 14.58
CA LEU A 104 0.19 16.99 15.31
C LEU A 104 -1.03 17.78 15.81
N GLY A 105 -0.87 18.49 16.93
CA GLY A 105 -1.95 19.25 17.55
C GLY A 105 -2.63 20.20 16.55
N GLU A 106 -3.94 20.34 16.67
CA GLU A 106 -4.69 21.32 15.88
C GLU A 106 -4.27 22.74 16.29
N GLU A 107 -3.96 23.58 15.30
CA GLU A 107 -3.64 24.99 15.53
C GLU A 107 -4.79 25.86 15.05
N ALA A 108 -5.29 26.73 15.94
CA ALA A 108 -6.33 27.69 15.60
C ALA A 108 -5.72 28.83 14.77
N THR A 109 -6.16 28.95 13.53
CA THR A 109 -5.85 30.08 12.65
C THR A 109 -7.03 31.06 12.61
N ALA A 110 -6.80 32.29 12.13
CA ALA A 110 -7.87 33.28 11.97
C ALA A 110 -9.00 32.84 11.01
N ALA A 111 -8.76 31.83 10.16
CA ALA A 111 -9.72 31.31 9.18
C ALA A 111 -10.30 29.91 9.54
N GLY A 112 -9.89 29.32 10.67
CA GLY A 112 -10.32 27.98 11.09
C GLY A 112 -9.18 27.17 11.72
N THR A 113 -9.36 25.87 11.89
CA THR A 113 -8.34 24.98 12.47
C THR A 113 -7.48 24.34 11.38
N ALA A 114 -6.15 24.40 11.53
CA ALA A 114 -5.19 23.75 10.65
C ALA A 114 -4.55 22.54 11.34
N ARG A 115 -4.19 21.53 10.54
CA ARG A 115 -3.38 20.39 10.99
C ARG A 115 -2.09 20.39 10.20
N TYR A 116 -0.99 20.66 10.90
CA TYR A 116 0.35 20.57 10.31
C TYR A 116 0.77 19.12 10.21
N VAL A 117 1.59 18.87 9.20
CA VAL A 117 2.10 17.53 8.90
C VAL A 117 3.58 17.71 8.65
N ASP A 118 4.35 16.94 9.40
CA ASP A 118 5.80 16.94 9.31
C ASP A 118 6.23 15.99 8.19
N SER A 119 6.61 16.54 7.03
CA SER A 119 7.09 15.75 5.90
C SER A 119 8.45 15.08 6.14
N SER A 120 9.09 15.28 7.32
CA SER A 120 10.29 14.53 7.70
C SER A 120 10.04 13.02 7.83
N VAL A 121 8.78 12.60 7.94
CA VAL A 121 8.37 11.20 7.99
C VAL A 121 7.95 10.62 6.63
N GLU A 122 8.17 11.34 5.53
CA GLU A 122 7.99 10.80 4.19
C GLU A 122 8.84 9.54 3.98
N ARG A 123 8.30 8.60 3.19
CA ARG A 123 8.90 7.28 3.02
C ARG A 123 9.01 6.91 1.56
N ILE A 124 10.09 6.21 1.25
CA ILE A 124 10.36 5.61 -0.05
C ILE A 124 10.57 4.12 0.09
N GLN A 125 10.19 3.37 -0.93
CA GLN A 125 10.59 1.98 -1.10
C GLN A 125 11.62 1.89 -2.21
N VAL A 126 12.72 1.18 -1.91
CA VAL A 126 13.70 0.75 -2.91
C VAL A 126 13.43 -0.72 -3.22
N ARG A 127 13.10 -1.02 -4.48
CA ARG A 127 12.96 -2.39 -4.97
C ARG A 127 14.11 -2.70 -5.91
N ILE A 128 14.76 -3.84 -5.72
CA ILE A 128 15.85 -4.31 -6.57
C ILE A 128 15.55 -5.70 -7.10
N ILE A 129 15.69 -5.88 -8.41
CA ILE A 129 15.62 -7.19 -9.08
C ILE A 129 16.97 -7.49 -9.73
N GLY A 130 17.45 -8.72 -9.58
CA GLY A 130 18.65 -9.22 -10.26
C GLY A 130 19.96 -8.98 -9.51
N ALA A 131 19.95 -8.28 -8.36
CA ALA A 131 21.13 -8.12 -7.52
C ALA A 131 21.38 -9.36 -6.64
N ASP A 132 22.55 -9.99 -6.80
CA ASP A 132 23.03 -11.01 -5.88
C ASP A 132 23.31 -10.39 -4.50
N ARG A 133 22.67 -10.93 -3.46
CA ARG A 133 22.77 -10.46 -2.07
C ARG A 133 24.17 -10.58 -1.47
N HIS A 134 25.03 -11.45 -2.01
CA HIS A 134 26.41 -11.60 -1.56
C HIS A 134 27.37 -10.62 -2.26
N ARG A 135 26.93 -10.00 -3.36
CA ARG A 135 27.75 -9.10 -4.17
C ARG A 135 27.38 -7.63 -4.00
N TYR A 136 26.10 -7.34 -3.77
CA TYR A 136 25.57 -5.99 -3.72
C TYR A 136 24.92 -5.71 -2.38
N VAL A 137 25.07 -4.46 -1.92
CA VAL A 137 24.39 -3.91 -0.75
C VAL A 137 23.73 -2.60 -1.13
N VAL A 138 22.56 -2.34 -0.56
CA VAL A 138 21.87 -1.06 -0.68
C VAL A 138 22.07 -0.31 0.62
N THR A 139 22.63 0.88 0.54
CA THR A 139 22.78 1.78 1.68
C THR A 139 22.06 3.09 1.42
N CYS A 140 21.67 3.76 2.50
CA CYS A 140 21.10 5.10 2.48
C CYS A 140 21.82 5.90 3.56
N ASN A 141 22.47 7.00 3.19
CA ASN A 141 23.30 7.84 4.06
C ASN A 141 24.58 7.17 4.62
N GLY A 142 25.09 6.12 3.96
CA GLY A 142 26.35 5.46 4.32
C GLY A 142 26.16 4.25 5.22
#